data_AF-A0A2V4UTG0-F1
#
_entry.id   AF-A0A2V4UTG0-F1
#
_cell.length_a   1.000
_cell.length_b   1.000
_cell.length_c   1.000
_cell.angle_alpha   90.00
_cell.angle_beta   90.00
_cell.angle_gamma   90.00
#
_symmetry.space_group_name_H-M   'P 1'
#
loop_
_entity.id
_entity.type
_entity.pdbx_description
1 polymer ?
#
loop_
_entity_poly.entity_id
_entity_poly.type
_entity_poly.pdbx_seq_one_letter_code
_entity_poly.pdbx_strand_id
1 'polypeptide(L)'
;MNSFNKLIVITVTTLILSACASTPKPYTHWHKEGATKQSVTDQIGHCRVEVNAKDLSQPKAKQLIGYCMKSEGYSLETSYR
;
A
#
# COMPACT_ATOMS: atom_id res chain seq x y z
N MET A 1 34.08 36.03 -16.03
CA MET A 1 32.83 35.25 -15.80
C MET A 1 32.82 34.84 -14.34
N ASN A 2 32.14 35.65 -13.53
CA ASN A 2 32.46 35.87 -12.11
C ASN A 2 31.98 34.74 -11.21
N SER A 3 32.74 34.44 -10.14
CA SER A 3 32.43 33.39 -9.14
C SER A 3 31.02 33.48 -8.55
N PHE A 4 30.40 34.67 -8.56
CA PHE A 4 29.00 34.89 -8.18
C PHE A 4 28.00 34.12 -9.04
N ASN A 5 28.22 34.02 -10.35
CA ASN A 5 27.31 33.32 -11.26
C ASN A 5 27.34 31.79 -11.03
N LYS A 6 28.47 31.25 -10.57
CA LYS A 6 28.61 29.83 -10.24
C LYS A 6 27.86 29.48 -8.96
N LEU A 7 27.86 30.37 -7.96
CA LEU A 7 27.17 30.17 -6.69
C LEU A 7 25.64 30.10 -6.87
N ILE A 8 25.07 30.96 -7.74
CA ILE A 8 23.62 30.99 -8.01
C ILE A 8 23.13 29.70 -8.68
N VAL A 9 23.92 29.14 -9.60
CA VAL A 9 23.54 27.89 -10.32
C VAL A 9 23.52 26.68 -9.37
N ILE A 10 24.39 26.66 -8.35
CA ILE A 10 24.48 25.55 -7.38
C ILE A 10 23.33 25.58 -6.36
N THR A 11 22.89 26.77 -5.93
CA THR A 11 21.74 26.89 -5.01
C THR A 11 20.41 26.58 -5.68
N VAL A 12 20.23 26.90 -6.98
CA VAL A 12 18.99 26.59 -7.70
C VAL A 12 18.85 25.08 -7.96
N THR A 13 19.95 24.38 -8.24
CA THR A 13 19.93 22.94 -8.51
C THR A 13 19.64 22.09 -7.27
N THR A 14 20.05 22.53 -6.08
CA THR A 14 19.79 21.81 -4.81
C THR A 14 18.33 21.91 -4.34
N LEU A 15 17.61 22.98 -4.68
CA LEU A 15 16.19 23.13 -4.34
C LEU A 15 15.24 22.27 -5.18
N ILE A 16 15.64 21.85 -6.39
CA ILE A 16 14.80 21.03 -7.28
C ILE A 16 14.85 19.55 -6.86
N LEU A 17 15.92 19.11 -6.20
CA LEU A 17 16.11 17.72 -5.76
C LEU A 17 15.33 17.36 -4.50
N SER A 18 14.87 18.32 -3.69
CA SER A 18 14.08 18.04 -2.49
C SER A 18 12.61 17.71 -2.79
N ALA A 19 12.11 18.00 -3.99
CA ALA A 19 10.72 17.71 -4.38
C ALA A 19 10.46 16.24 -4.77
N CYS A 20 11.51 15.47 -5.06
CA CYS A 20 11.39 14.03 -5.37
C CYS A 20 11.61 13.13 -4.15
N ALA A 21 11.96 13.70 -2.99
CA ALA A 21 12.11 12.94 -1.76
C ALA A 21 10.72 12.71 -1.14
N SER A 22 10.10 11.61 -1.54
CA SER A 22 8.99 10.93 -0.83
C SER A 22 7.64 11.66 -0.78
N THR A 23 6.88 11.59 -1.89
CA THR A 23 5.42 11.63 -1.78
C THR A 23 4.92 10.31 -1.16
N PRO A 24 4.12 10.34 -0.08
CA PRO A 24 3.51 9.16 0.51
C PRO A 24 2.75 8.35 -0.54
N LYS A 25 3.16 7.10 -0.77
CA LYS A 25 2.44 6.23 -1.71
C LYS A 25 1.21 5.66 -1.01
N PRO A 26 0.02 5.80 -1.61
CA PRO A 26 -1.15 5.12 -1.09
C PRO A 26 -0.93 3.60 -1.14
N TYR A 27 -1.31 2.91 -0.08
CA TYR A 27 -1.36 1.46 -0.02
C TYR A 27 -2.73 1.01 0.47
N THR A 28 -3.24 -0.05 -0.14
CA THR A 28 -4.52 -0.64 0.24
C THR A 28 -4.31 -1.78 1.22
N HIS A 29 -5.10 -1.83 2.27
CA HIS A 29 -5.05 -2.88 3.27
C HIS A 29 -6.45 -3.23 3.76
N TRP A 30 -6.60 -4.41 4.35
CA TRP A 30 -7.85 -4.84 4.98
C TRP A 30 -7.95 -4.25 6.38
N HIS A 31 -9.10 -3.67 6.69
CA HIS A 31 -9.42 -3.04 7.96
C HIS A 31 -10.71 -3.61 8.54
N LYS A 32 -10.79 -3.67 9.87
CA LYS A 32 -12.00 -3.94 10.65
C LYS A 32 -11.80 -3.32 12.03
N GLU A 33 -12.82 -2.67 12.56
CA GLU A 33 -12.75 -2.02 13.86
C GLU A 33 -12.40 -3.04 14.96
N GLY A 34 -11.43 -2.71 15.80
CA GLY A 34 -10.93 -3.60 16.87
C GLY A 34 -10.06 -4.77 16.41
N ALA A 35 -9.87 -4.98 15.10
CA ALA A 35 -9.02 -6.05 14.58
C ALA A 35 -7.54 -5.69 14.66
N THR A 36 -6.73 -6.60 15.22
CA THR A 36 -5.26 -6.47 15.20
C THR A 36 -4.72 -6.86 13.82
N LYS A 37 -3.51 -6.39 13.48
CA LYS A 37 -2.82 -6.78 12.23
C LYS A 37 -2.66 -8.31 12.09
N GLN A 38 -2.46 -9.00 13.21
CA GLN A 38 -2.39 -10.45 13.27
C GLN A 38 -3.75 -11.06 12.90
N SER A 39 -4.84 -10.60 13.52
CA SER A 39 -6.19 -11.10 13.21
C SER A 39 -6.57 -10.90 11.73
N VAL A 40 -6.18 -9.79 11.11
CA VAL A 40 -6.39 -9.55 9.67
C VAL A 40 -5.64 -10.59 8.84
N THR A 41 -4.39 -10.89 9.22
CA THR A 41 -3.54 -11.87 8.51
C THR A 41 -4.10 -13.28 8.66
N ASP A 42 -4.53 -13.64 9.87
CA ASP A 42 -5.14 -14.93 10.17
C ASP A 42 -6.44 -15.11 9.39
N GLN A 43 -7.29 -14.07 9.31
CA GLN A 43 -8.53 -14.12 8.54
C GLN A 43 -8.28 -14.29 7.04
N ILE A 44 -7.28 -13.60 6.48
CA ILE A 44 -6.88 -13.81 5.07
C ILE A 44 -6.44 -15.25 4.85
N GLY A 45 -5.69 -15.83 5.79
CA GLY A 45 -5.29 -17.24 5.79
C GLY A 45 -6.50 -18.17 5.80
N HIS A 46 -7.47 -17.92 6.68
CA HIS A 46 -8.73 -18.67 6.75
C HIS A 46 -9.49 -18.61 5.43
N CYS A 47 -9.76 -17.41 4.92
CA CYS A 47 -10.46 -17.19 3.66
C CYS A 47 -9.74 -17.86 2.47
N ARG A 48 -8.41 -17.93 2.49
CA ARG A 48 -7.63 -18.61 1.44
C ARG A 48 -7.88 -20.11 1.41
N VAL A 49 -8.04 -20.74 2.58
CA VAL A 49 -8.34 -22.17 2.71
C VAL A 49 -9.79 -22.45 2.33
N GLU A 50 -10.72 -21.64 2.82
CA GLU A 50 -12.16 -21.80 2.60
C GLU A 50 -12.53 -21.77 1.11
N VAL A 51 -11.97 -20.82 0.35
CA VAL A 51 -12.25 -20.70 -1.10
C VAL A 51 -11.39 -21.63 -1.96
N ASN A 52 -10.64 -22.54 -1.32
CA ASN A 52 -9.66 -23.42 -1.94
C ASN A 52 -8.75 -22.69 -2.96
N ALA A 53 -8.18 -21.55 -2.54
CA ALA A 53 -7.47 -20.64 -3.42
C ALA A 53 -6.21 -21.22 -4.08
N LYS A 54 -5.74 -22.40 -3.63
CA LYS A 54 -4.56 -23.08 -4.19
C LYS A 54 -4.80 -23.60 -5.61
N ASP A 55 -6.04 -23.98 -5.92
CA ASP A 55 -6.43 -24.56 -7.20
C ASP A 55 -6.96 -23.50 -8.19
N LEU A 56 -6.90 -22.22 -7.81
CA LEU A 56 -7.43 -21.11 -8.58
C LEU A 56 -6.33 -20.24 -9.19
N SER A 57 -6.66 -19.59 -10.30
CA SER A 57 -5.81 -18.53 -10.84
C SER A 57 -5.70 -17.37 -9.84
N GLN A 58 -4.52 -16.75 -9.76
CA GLN A 58 -4.24 -15.58 -8.91
C GLN A 58 -5.37 -14.52 -8.87
N PRO A 59 -5.93 -14.06 -10.00
CA PRO A 59 -7.01 -13.06 -9.98
C PRO A 59 -8.30 -13.61 -9.36
N LYS A 60 -8.68 -14.85 -9.67
CA LYS A 60 -9.89 -15.48 -9.16
C LYS A 60 -9.76 -15.78 -7.66
N ALA A 61 -8.60 -16.28 -7.23
CA ALA A 61 -8.27 -16.47 -5.82
C ALA A 61 -8.41 -15.17 -5.02
N LYS A 62 -7.81 -14.07 -5.50
CA LYS A 62 -7.90 -12.76 -4.84
C LYS A 62 -9.34 -12.26 -4.74
N GLN A 63 -10.13 -12.45 -5.78
CA GLN A 63 -11.53 -12.04 -5.80
C GLN A 63 -12.34 -12.81 -4.75
N LEU A 64 -12.21 -14.13 -4.69
CA LEU A 64 -12.94 -14.96 -3.72
C LEU A 64 -12.50 -14.69 -2.28
N ILE A 65 -11.19 -14.56 -2.04
CA ILE A 65 -10.68 -14.14 -0.71
C ILE A 65 -11.26 -12.77 -0.34
N GLY A 66 -11.33 -11.84 -1.29
CA GLY A 66 -11.92 -10.53 -1.07
C GLY A 66 -13.42 -10.57 -0.73
N TYR A 67 -14.17 -11.52 -1.29
CA TYR A 67 -15.56 -11.73 -0.90
C TYR A 67 -15.69 -12.31 0.50
N CYS A 68 -14.88 -13.31 0.85
CA CYS A 68 -14.83 -13.85 2.21
C CYS A 68 -14.46 -12.79 3.25
N MET A 69 -13.43 -11.99 3.00
CA MET A 69 -13.05 -10.89 3.91
C MET A 69 -14.21 -9.91 4.13
N LYS A 70 -14.96 -9.58 3.06
CA LYS A 70 -16.13 -8.69 3.16
C LYS A 70 -17.29 -9.31 3.93
N SER A 71 -17.57 -10.62 3.77
CA SER A 71 -18.61 -11.30 4.55
C SER A 71 -18.26 -11.33 6.04
N GLU A 72 -16.97 -11.39 6.36
CA GLU A 72 -16.44 -11.32 7.72
C GLU A 72 -16.40 -9.90 8.30
N GLY A 73 -16.90 -8.91 7.55
CA GLY A 73 -17.01 -7.52 7.98
C GLY A 73 -15.72 -6.70 7.83
N TYR A 74 -14.76 -7.15 7.04
CA TYR A 74 -13.57 -6.36 6.70
C TYR A 74 -13.83 -5.47 5.48
N SER A 75 -13.26 -4.26 5.51
CA SER A 75 -13.26 -3.29 4.42
C SER A 75 -11.85 -3.16 3.81
N LEU A 76 -11.78 -2.75 2.53
CA LEU A 76 -10.51 -2.30 1.95
C LEU A 76 -10.38 -0.81 2.17
N GLU A 77 -9.29 -0.41 2.82
CA GLU A 77 -8.97 0.99 3.09
C GLU A 77 -7.66 1.38 2.44
N THR A 78 -7.61 2.61 1.97
CA THR A 78 -6.39 3.21 1.41
C THR A 78 -5.78 4.12 2.45
N SER A 79 -4.53 3.85 2.82
CA SER A 79 -3.75 4.70 3.72
C SER A 79 -2.47 5.17 3.03
N TYR A 80 -1.87 6.23 3.58
CA TYR A 80 -0.62 6.80 3.10
C TYR A 80 0.48 6.49 4.11
N ARG A 81 1.67 6.10 3.64
CA ARG A 81 2.83 5.83 4.49
C ARG A 81 3.85 6.95 4.39
#